data_AF-A0A847GVQ5-F1
#
_entry.id   AF-A0A847GVQ5-F1
#
_cell.length_a   1.000
_cell.length_b   1.000
_cell.length_c   1.000
_cell.angle_alpha   90.00
_cell.angle_beta   90.00
_cell.angle_gamma   90.00
#
_symmetry.space_group_name_H-M   'P 1'
#
loop_
_entity.id
_entity.type
_entity.pdbx_description
1 polymer ?
#
loop_
_entity_poly.entity_id
_entity_poly.type
_entity_poly.pdbx_seq_one_letter_code
_entity_poly.pdbx_strand_id
1 'polypeptide(L)'
;MGVFILASFDHARNHRGSGPQAVKSADRRYVPAHKLESPCTFSDLLGIANSRMKDFYDLWVIARQFEFEGPLLSQAIRATFARRRTAVPAAVPVTLSSEFVQDRAKQTQWRAFIAKSRLDTGGAGLEEVVDALRTFLMPLAEAVAHGRLLDITWPAAGPWLRREPDSTG
;
A
#
# COMPACT_ATOMS: atom_id res chain seq x y z
N MET A 1 -13.70 2.38 -0.17
CA MET A 1 -12.86 2.53 -1.37
C MET A 1 -11.42 2.70 -0.94
N GLY A 2 -10.72 1.59 -0.68
CA GLY A 2 -9.38 1.63 -0.10
C GLY A 2 -8.77 0.24 0.04
N VAL A 3 -8.90 -0.61 -0.98
CA VAL A 3 -8.18 -1.89 -1.08
C VAL A 3 -8.06 -2.25 -2.58
N PHE A 4 -7.36 -1.43 -3.36
CA PHE A 4 -7.17 -1.73 -4.79
C PHE A 4 -5.97 -2.64 -5.07
N ILE A 5 -5.02 -2.74 -4.14
CA ILE A 5 -3.82 -3.56 -4.33
C ILE A 5 -4.12 -5.06 -4.16
N LEU A 6 -4.99 -5.44 -3.22
CA LEU A 6 -5.38 -6.85 -3.05
C LEU A 6 -6.24 -7.37 -4.21
N ALA A 7 -7.12 -6.54 -4.78
CA ALA A 7 -7.94 -6.96 -5.92
C ALA A 7 -7.09 -7.31 -7.16
N SER A 8 -5.94 -6.63 -7.32
CA SER A 8 -4.99 -6.96 -8.39
C SER A 8 -4.17 -8.22 -8.09
N PHE A 9 -3.95 -8.56 -6.82
CA PHE A 9 -3.27 -9.80 -6.41
C PHE A 9 -4.16 -11.03 -6.58
N ASP A 10 -5.46 -10.90 -6.28
CA ASP A 10 -6.44 -11.97 -6.46
C ASP A 10 -6.68 -12.30 -7.95
N HIS A 11 -6.69 -11.28 -8.81
CA HIS A 11 -6.87 -11.46 -10.26
C HIS A 11 -5.69 -12.18 -10.94
N ALA A 12 -4.48 -12.09 -10.38
CA ALA A 12 -3.29 -12.73 -10.96
C ALA A 12 -3.24 -14.26 -10.79
N ARG A 13 -4.08 -14.83 -9.90
CA ARG A 13 -4.17 -16.30 -9.74
C ARG A 13 -5.28 -16.96 -10.56
N ASN A 14 -6.17 -16.19 -11.19
CA ASN A 14 -7.38 -16.78 -11.75
C ASN A 14 -7.67 -16.28 -13.17
N HIS A 15 -6.93 -16.79 -14.16
CA HIS A 15 -7.35 -16.72 -15.56
C HIS A 15 -7.96 -18.06 -16.00
N ARG A 16 -9.30 -18.13 -16.02
CA ARG A 16 -10.07 -18.80 -17.07
C ARG A 16 -11.53 -18.31 -17.03
N GLY A 17 -11.97 -17.64 -18.09
CA GLY A 17 -13.38 -17.66 -18.53
C GLY A 17 -14.19 -16.37 -18.49
N SER A 18 -14.53 -15.92 -19.70
CA SER A 18 -15.79 -15.27 -20.12
C SER A 18 -16.02 -13.76 -19.95
N GLY A 19 -16.51 -13.18 -21.06
CA GLY A 19 -16.77 -11.76 -21.31
C GLY A 19 -18.14 -11.26 -20.84
N PRO A 20 -18.69 -10.20 -21.47
CA PRO A 20 -19.06 -8.98 -20.77
C PRO A 20 -20.55 -8.87 -20.45
N GLN A 21 -20.90 -8.21 -19.34
CA GLN A 21 -22.17 -7.49 -19.21
C GLN A 21 -22.00 -6.17 -18.44
N ALA A 22 -22.66 -5.15 -18.99
CA ALA A 22 -22.71 -3.79 -18.52
C ALA A 22 -23.62 -3.63 -17.30
N VAL A 23 -23.20 -2.80 -16.34
CA VAL A 23 -24.13 -2.17 -15.38
C VAL A 23 -23.81 -0.68 -15.28
N LYS A 24 -24.80 0.12 -15.68
CA LYS A 24 -24.89 1.57 -15.52
C LYS A 24 -25.11 1.91 -14.03
N SER A 25 -24.34 2.85 -13.48
CA SER A 25 -24.79 3.84 -12.50
C SER A 25 -23.61 4.71 -12.04
N ALA A 26 -23.44 5.85 -12.71
CA ALA A 26 -22.47 6.87 -12.33
C ALA A 26 -23.15 7.91 -11.44
N ASP A 27 -23.02 7.78 -10.12
CA ASP A 27 -23.21 8.91 -9.21
C ASP A 27 -21.94 9.78 -9.26
N ARG A 28 -22.03 10.84 -10.05
CA ARG A 28 -20.92 11.69 -10.49
C ARG A 28 -20.78 12.85 -9.50
N ARG A 29 -20.08 12.62 -8.38
CA ARG A 29 -19.62 13.71 -7.51
C ARG A 29 -18.56 14.53 -8.26
N TYR A 30 -18.99 15.68 -8.77
CA TYR A 30 -18.15 16.73 -9.35
C TYR A 30 -17.14 17.22 -8.31
N VAL A 31 -15.84 17.16 -8.65
CA VAL A 31 -14.76 17.79 -7.89
C VAL A 31 -14.22 18.94 -8.75
N PRO A 32 -14.23 20.19 -8.27
CA PRO A 32 -13.86 21.35 -9.09
C PRO A 32 -12.39 21.30 -9.51
N ALA A 33 -12.13 21.75 -10.74
CA ALA A 33 -10.87 21.58 -11.45
C ALA A 33 -9.65 22.26 -10.80
N HIS A 34 -9.83 23.26 -9.94
CA HIS A 34 -8.73 23.91 -9.23
C HIS A 34 -8.15 23.07 -8.08
N LYS A 35 -8.72 21.89 -7.78
CA LYS A 35 -8.16 20.93 -6.81
C LYS A 35 -7.25 19.87 -7.46
N LEU A 36 -7.00 19.98 -8.78
CA LEU A 36 -6.23 19.02 -9.58
C LEU A 36 -4.71 19.25 -9.55
N GLU A 37 -4.21 20.29 -8.87
CA GLU A 37 -2.77 20.53 -8.69
C GLU A 37 -2.17 19.77 -7.50
N SER A 38 -2.92 18.88 -6.86
CA SER A 38 -2.33 17.93 -5.90
C SER A 38 -1.92 16.68 -6.68
N PRO A 39 -0.63 16.44 -6.94
CA PRO A 39 -0.19 15.17 -7.49
C PRO A 39 -0.67 14.07 -6.53
N CYS A 40 -1.45 13.11 -7.04
CA CYS A 40 -1.87 11.95 -6.26
C CYS A 40 -0.63 11.33 -5.60
N THR A 41 -0.56 11.36 -4.28
CA THR A 41 0.58 10.87 -3.52
C THR A 41 0.57 9.34 -3.51
N PHE A 42 1.72 8.71 -3.24
CA PHE A 42 1.80 7.23 -3.13
C PHE A 42 0.73 6.68 -2.19
N SER A 43 0.53 7.37 -1.05
CA SER A 43 -0.48 7.03 -0.06
C SER A 43 -1.90 7.09 -0.60
N ASP A 44 -2.19 8.02 -1.51
CA ASP A 44 -3.51 8.10 -2.14
C ASP A 44 -3.85 6.85 -2.95
N LEU A 45 -2.80 6.22 -3.47
CA LEU A 45 -2.87 5.11 -4.42
C LEU A 45 -2.91 3.76 -3.69
N LEU A 46 -2.23 3.65 -2.54
CA LEU A 46 -2.34 2.49 -1.64
C LEU A 46 -3.68 2.44 -0.88
N GLY A 47 -4.48 3.51 -0.91
CA GLY A 47 -5.71 3.62 -0.10
C GLY A 47 -5.51 4.30 1.26
N ILE A 48 -4.27 4.71 1.58
CA ILE A 48 -3.91 5.52 2.76
C ILE A 48 -4.37 6.99 2.58
N ALA A 49 -4.92 7.34 1.40
CA ALA A 49 -5.36 8.68 0.97
C ALA A 49 -6.11 9.51 2.01
N ASN A 50 -7.09 8.87 2.67
CA ASN A 50 -7.93 9.56 3.65
C ASN A 50 -7.34 9.53 5.07
N SER A 51 -6.09 9.05 5.23
CA SER A 51 -5.40 8.91 6.52
C SER A 51 -6.25 8.23 7.59
N ARG A 52 -7.14 7.30 7.21
CA ARG A 52 -7.94 6.59 8.19
C ARG A 52 -7.07 5.53 8.83
N MET A 53 -7.08 5.49 10.15
CA MET A 53 -6.24 4.57 10.94
C MET A 53 -6.44 3.10 10.56
N LYS A 54 -7.63 2.75 10.04
CA LYS A 54 -7.91 1.44 9.48
C LYS A 54 -7.00 1.06 8.30
N ASP A 55 -6.75 1.99 7.38
CA ASP A 55 -5.98 1.68 6.17
C ASP A 55 -4.52 1.34 6.54
N PHE A 56 -3.95 1.98 7.58
CA PHE A 56 -2.65 1.63 8.15
C PHE A 56 -2.65 0.26 8.82
N TYR A 57 -3.66 -0.02 9.66
CA TYR A 57 -3.77 -1.30 10.34
C TYR A 57 -3.94 -2.46 9.34
N ASP A 58 -4.82 -2.32 8.35
CA ASP A 58 -5.08 -3.36 7.36
C ASP A 58 -3.81 -3.68 6.56
N LEU A 59 -3.08 -2.67 6.09
CA LEU A 59 -1.80 -2.88 5.39
C LEU A 59 -0.73 -3.50 6.28
N TRP A 60 -0.67 -3.10 7.56
CA TRP A 60 0.29 -3.64 8.51
C TRP A 60 0.01 -5.11 8.81
N VAL A 61 -1.26 -5.48 8.99
CA VAL A 61 -1.67 -6.88 9.14
C VAL A 61 -1.32 -7.68 7.88
N ILE A 62 -1.57 -7.13 6.69
CA ILE A 62 -1.23 -7.80 5.44
C ILE A 62 0.28 -8.05 5.34
N ALA A 63 1.10 -7.03 5.62
CA ALA A 63 2.55 -7.18 5.63
C ALA A 63 3.03 -8.19 6.70
N ARG A 64 2.29 -8.36 7.81
CA ARG A 64 2.66 -9.33 8.86
C ARG A 64 2.21 -10.76 8.58
N GLN A 65 1.11 -10.94 7.85
CA GLN A 65 0.48 -12.26 7.68
C GLN A 65 0.83 -12.94 6.38
N PHE A 66 1.25 -12.19 5.35
CA PHE A 66 1.46 -12.71 4.02
C PHE A 66 2.90 -12.57 3.56
N GLU A 67 3.29 -13.47 2.68
CA GLU A 67 4.56 -13.43 1.98
C GLU A 67 4.40 -12.74 0.63
N PHE A 68 5.44 -12.03 0.20
CA PHE A 68 5.44 -11.32 -1.08
C PHE A 68 6.73 -11.52 -1.85
N GLU A 69 6.60 -11.72 -3.15
CA GLU A 69 7.71 -11.63 -4.09
C GLU A 69 7.86 -10.19 -4.55
N GLY A 70 9.04 -9.61 -4.32
CA GLY A 70 9.39 -8.25 -4.70
C GLY A 70 9.10 -7.93 -6.18
N PRO A 71 9.50 -8.79 -7.15
CA PRO A 71 9.22 -8.54 -8.57
C PRO A 71 7.72 -8.48 -8.88
N LEU A 72 6.94 -9.41 -8.33
CA LEU A 72 5.50 -9.50 -8.56
C LEU A 72 4.75 -8.31 -7.95
N LEU A 73 5.09 -7.96 -6.70
CA LEU A 73 4.48 -6.83 -6.02
C LEU A 73 4.87 -5.49 -6.68
N SER A 74 6.12 -5.35 -7.13
CA SER A 74 6.58 -4.19 -7.90
C SER A 74 5.81 -4.03 -9.21
N GLN A 75 5.54 -5.13 -9.92
CA GLN A 75 4.72 -5.12 -11.13
C GLN A 75 3.28 -4.69 -10.85
N ALA A 76 2.67 -5.21 -9.78
CA ALA A 76 1.32 -4.83 -9.37
C ALA A 76 1.22 -3.33 -9.01
N ILE A 77 2.20 -2.80 -8.28
CA ILE A 77 2.33 -1.36 -7.99
C ILE A 77 2.42 -0.57 -9.29
N ARG A 78 3.36 -0.92 -10.19
CA ARG A 78 3.53 -0.24 -11.47
C ARG A 78 2.25 -0.23 -12.30
N ALA A 79 1.57 -1.37 -12.42
CA ALA A 79 0.32 -1.50 -13.16
C ALA A 79 -0.80 -0.62 -12.58
N THR A 80 -0.88 -0.53 -11.24
CA THR A 80 -1.87 0.30 -10.55
C THR A 80 -1.67 1.78 -10.84
N PHE A 81 -0.43 2.25 -10.80
CA PHE A 81 -0.05 3.64 -11.07
C PHE A 81 -0.23 4.00 -12.55
N ALA A 82 0.18 3.09 -13.45
CA ALA A 82 -0.04 3.25 -14.89
C ALA A 82 -1.53 3.38 -15.24
N ARG A 83 -2.40 2.54 -14.64
CA ARG A 83 -3.86 2.61 -14.86
C ARG A 83 -4.45 3.96 -14.45
N ARG A 84 -3.87 4.60 -13.43
CA ARG A 84 -4.30 5.90 -12.92
C ARG A 84 -3.51 7.06 -13.54
N ARG A 85 -2.67 6.81 -14.55
CA ARG A 85 -1.85 7.81 -15.26
C ARG A 85 -1.06 8.71 -14.30
N THR A 86 -0.51 8.11 -13.25
CA THR A 86 0.22 8.81 -12.19
C THR A 86 1.56 8.13 -12.01
N ALA A 87 2.62 8.94 -11.82
CA ALA A 87 3.96 8.42 -11.60
C ALA A 87 4.08 7.81 -10.19
N VAL A 88 4.88 6.76 -10.05
CA VAL A 88 5.26 6.25 -8.74
C VAL A 88 6.26 7.23 -8.12
N PRO A 89 5.95 7.89 -6.99
CA PRO A 89 6.91 8.74 -6.31
C PRO A 89 8.04 7.91 -5.71
N ALA A 90 9.26 8.37 -5.91
CA ALA A 90 10.45 7.84 -5.23
C ALA A 90 10.61 8.39 -3.81
N ALA A 91 10.00 9.54 -3.51
CA ALA A 91 10.08 10.19 -2.20
C ALA A 91 9.10 9.57 -1.19
N VAL A 92 9.49 9.58 0.09
CA VAL A 92 8.62 9.15 1.19
C VAL A 92 7.39 10.07 1.25
N PRO A 93 6.17 9.51 1.21
CA PRO A 93 4.94 10.29 1.36
C PRO A 93 4.83 10.88 2.77
N VAL A 94 4.19 12.04 2.90
CA VAL A 94 3.94 12.69 4.21
C VAL A 94 3.24 11.74 5.18
N THR A 95 2.30 10.92 4.73
CA THR A 95 1.59 9.94 5.57
C THR A 95 2.46 8.82 6.14
N LEU A 96 3.65 8.62 5.58
CA LEU A 96 4.67 7.71 6.08
C LEU A 96 5.86 8.45 6.69
N SER A 97 5.76 9.77 6.88
CA SER A 97 6.84 10.60 7.42
C SER A 97 6.85 10.59 8.95
N SER A 98 8.00 10.95 9.51
CA SER A 98 8.17 11.02 10.97
C SER A 98 7.34 12.15 11.58
N GLU A 99 7.15 13.27 10.86
CA GLU A 99 6.28 14.35 11.32
C GLU A 99 4.82 13.90 11.47
N PHE A 100 4.34 13.05 10.56
CA PHE A 100 2.97 12.56 10.61
C PHE A 100 2.69 11.66 11.82
N VAL A 101 3.63 10.79 12.19
CA VAL A 101 3.46 9.86 13.33
C VAL A 101 3.68 10.55 14.68
N GLN A 102 4.46 11.63 14.70
CA GLN A 102 4.69 12.44 15.89
C GLN A 102 3.54 13.42 16.20
N ASP A 103 2.64 13.66 15.24
CA ASP A 103 1.44 14.47 15.44
C ASP A 103 0.54 13.85 16.53
N ARG A 104 0.29 14.61 17.61
CA ARG A 104 -0.52 14.17 18.75
C ARG A 104 -1.96 13.84 18.38
N ALA A 105 -2.55 14.55 17.42
CA ALA A 105 -3.89 14.26 16.93
C ALA A 105 -3.91 12.91 16.19
N LYS A 106 -2.86 12.60 15.40
CA LYS A 106 -2.73 11.30 14.73
C LYS A 106 -2.55 10.14 15.71
N GLN A 107 -1.69 10.29 16.72
CA GLN A 107 -1.56 9.28 17.78
C GLN A 107 -2.86 9.05 18.55
N THR A 108 -3.62 10.13 18.81
CA THR A 108 -4.93 10.04 19.47
C THR A 108 -5.96 9.34 18.60
N GLN A 109 -6.00 9.65 17.31
CA GLN A 109 -6.85 8.96 16.34
C GLN A 109 -6.51 7.47 16.24
N TRP A 110 -5.22 7.10 16.26
CA TRP A 110 -4.78 5.70 16.28
C TRP A 110 -5.29 4.96 17.51
N ARG A 111 -5.02 5.49 18.71
CA ARG A 111 -5.48 4.88 19.97
C ARG A 111 -7.00 4.74 20.02
N ALA A 112 -7.73 5.77 19.61
CA ALA A 112 -9.19 5.74 19.57
C ALA A 112 -9.72 4.69 18.57
N PHE A 113 -9.07 4.55 17.41
CA PHE A 113 -9.40 3.52 16.43
C PHE A 113 -9.18 2.11 16.99
N ILE A 114 -8.00 1.83 17.55
CA ILE A 114 -7.69 0.51 18.14
C ILE A 114 -8.66 0.17 19.26
N ALA A 115 -8.92 1.10 20.18
CA ALA A 115 -9.86 0.90 21.29
C ALA A 115 -11.29 0.63 20.81
N LYS A 116 -11.78 1.40 19.83
CA LYS A 116 -13.13 1.26 19.29
C LYS A 116 -13.31 -0.03 18.49
N SER A 117 -12.29 -0.42 17.74
CA SER A 117 -12.32 -1.61 16.89
C SER A 117 -11.94 -2.90 17.62
N ARG A 118 -11.49 -2.81 18.88
CA ARG A 118 -11.02 -3.95 19.70
C ARG A 118 -9.97 -4.79 18.98
N LEU A 119 -9.09 -4.11 18.24
CA LEU A 119 -8.03 -4.74 17.48
C LEU A 119 -6.84 -5.00 18.39
N ASP A 120 -6.17 -6.14 18.18
CA ASP A 120 -4.94 -6.45 18.86
C ASP A 120 -3.74 -6.03 18.01
N THR A 121 -3.00 -5.03 18.49
CA THR A 121 -1.73 -4.60 17.88
C THR A 121 -0.51 -5.15 18.60
N GLY A 122 -0.69 -5.97 19.65
CA GLY A 122 0.41 -6.44 20.50
C GLY A 122 1.16 -5.30 21.20
N GLY A 123 0.49 -4.17 21.40
CA GLY A 123 1.08 -2.94 21.94
C GLY A 123 1.62 -1.97 20.89
N ALA A 124 1.60 -2.32 19.60
CA ALA A 124 2.17 -1.48 18.56
C ALA A 124 1.46 -0.12 18.44
N GLY A 125 2.26 0.95 18.51
CA GLY A 125 1.86 2.33 18.28
C GLY A 125 1.78 2.70 16.80
N LEU A 126 1.28 3.90 16.51
CA LEU A 126 1.19 4.41 15.13
C LEU A 126 2.57 4.49 14.47
N GLU A 127 3.58 4.90 15.22
CA GLU A 127 4.97 5.02 14.75
C GLU A 127 5.52 3.67 14.29
N GLU A 128 5.44 2.64 15.14
CA GLU A 128 5.90 1.28 14.80
C GLU A 128 5.16 0.70 13.59
N VAL A 129 3.86 0.96 13.48
CA VAL A 129 3.06 0.55 12.32
C VAL A 129 3.54 1.24 11.05
N VAL A 130 3.74 2.55 11.10
CA VAL A 130 4.19 3.33 9.93
C VAL A 130 5.62 2.98 9.55
N ASP A 131 6.51 2.71 10.51
CA ASP A 131 7.89 2.29 10.24
C ASP A 131 7.94 0.91 9.60
N ALA A 132 7.11 -0.03 10.05
CA ALA A 132 6.95 -1.32 9.41
C ALA A 132 6.43 -1.18 7.97
N LEU A 133 5.44 -0.30 7.75
CA LEU A 133 4.93 0.00 6.42
C LEU A 133 5.95 0.69 5.53
N ARG A 134 6.78 1.59 6.09
CA ARG A 134 7.87 2.25 5.36
C ARG A 134 8.90 1.22 4.90
N THR A 135 9.28 0.29 5.78
CA THR A 135 10.20 -0.82 5.48
C THR A 135 9.64 -1.77 4.41
N PHE A 136 8.33 -2.02 4.45
CA PHE A 136 7.65 -2.86 3.47
C PHE A 136 7.53 -2.18 2.10
N LEU A 137 7.12 -0.91 2.05
CA LEU A 137 6.67 -0.26 0.82
C LEU A 137 7.75 0.55 0.09
N MET A 138 8.63 1.24 0.82
CA MET A 138 9.58 2.20 0.21
C MET A 138 10.60 1.54 -0.73
N PRO A 139 11.21 0.39 -0.40
CA PRO A 139 12.12 -0.28 -1.33
C PRO A 139 11.47 -0.55 -2.69
N LEU A 140 10.20 -1.02 -2.67
CA LEU A 140 9.43 -1.29 -3.88
C LEU A 140 9.08 0.00 -4.63
N ALA A 141 8.65 1.05 -3.93
CA ALA A 141 8.31 2.33 -4.54
C ALA A 141 9.52 2.93 -5.26
N GLU A 142 10.68 2.94 -4.60
CA GLU A 142 11.94 3.41 -5.17
C GLU A 142 12.37 2.56 -6.37
N ALA A 143 12.30 1.23 -6.28
CA ALA A 143 12.68 0.38 -7.41
C ALA A 143 11.78 0.61 -8.61
N VAL A 144 10.46 0.66 -8.42
CA VAL A 144 9.51 0.90 -9.50
C VAL A 144 9.69 2.30 -10.11
N ALA A 145 9.92 3.32 -9.28
CA ALA A 145 10.16 4.69 -9.76
C ALA A 145 11.43 4.78 -10.63
N HIS A 146 12.46 3.98 -10.34
CA HIS A 146 13.69 3.91 -11.13
C HIS A 146 13.69 2.81 -12.21
N GLY A 147 12.57 2.11 -12.42
CA GLY A 147 12.48 1.01 -13.39
C GLY A 147 13.34 -0.21 -13.06
N ARG A 148 13.73 -0.39 -11.80
CA ARG A 148 14.52 -1.54 -11.31
C ARG A 148 13.61 -2.70 -10.92
N LEU A 149 14.12 -3.91 -11.07
CA LEU A 149 13.54 -5.12 -10.48
C LEU A 149 14.26 -5.41 -9.16
N LEU A 150 13.51 -5.73 -8.11
CA LEU A 150 14.06 -6.17 -6.84
C LEU A 150 13.83 -7.67 -6.70
N ASP A 151 14.91 -8.45 -6.79
CA ASP A 151 14.86 -9.88 -6.53
C ASP A 151 14.98 -10.16 -5.03
N ILE A 152 13.89 -9.80 -4.34
CA ILE A 152 13.75 -9.90 -2.89
C ILE A 152 12.43 -10.59 -2.55
N THR A 153 12.38 -11.24 -1.40
CA THR A 153 11.18 -11.85 -0.85
C THR A 153 10.89 -11.26 0.53
N TRP A 154 9.62 -11.07 0.81
CA TRP A 154 9.14 -10.67 2.13
C TRP A 154 8.50 -11.90 2.76
N PRO A 155 9.13 -12.54 3.77
CA PRO A 155 8.46 -13.55 4.58
C PRO A 155 7.35 -12.91 5.43
N ALA A 156 6.46 -13.70 6.01
CA ALA A 156 5.45 -13.15 6.92
C ALA A 156 6.12 -12.37 8.07
N ALA A 157 5.74 -11.10 8.24
CA ALA A 157 6.36 -10.12 9.14
C ALA A 157 7.73 -9.57 8.74
N GLY A 158 8.24 -9.91 7.55
CA GLY A 158 9.46 -9.35 6.97
C GLY A 158 10.73 -9.69 7.76
N PRO A 159 11.82 -8.90 7.57
CA PRO A 159 11.99 -7.87 6.55
C PRO A 159 12.25 -8.48 5.15
N TRP A 160 12.39 -7.63 4.12
CA TRP A 160 12.81 -8.06 2.78
C TRP A 160 14.17 -8.77 2.83
N LEU A 161 14.22 -9.99 2.29
CA LEU A 161 15.43 -10.79 2.14
C LEU A 161 15.81 -10.83 0.66
N ARG A 162 17.12 -10.76 0.37
CA ARG A 162 17.59 -11.03 -1.00
C ARG A 162 17.28 -12.49 -1.31
N ARG A 163 16.68 -12.74 -2.47
CA ARG A 163 16.53 -14.11 -2.94
C ARG A 163 17.94 -14.64 -3.25
N GLU A 164 18.39 -15.63 -2.50
CA GLU A 164 19.62 -16.34 -2.86
C GLU A 164 19.37 -17.08 -4.17
N PRO A 165 20.30 -17.01 -5.14
CA PRO A 165 20.22 -17.87 -6.29
C PRO A 165 20.30 -19.31 -5.78
N ASP A 166 19.27 -20.10 -6.08
CA ASP A 166 19.25 -21.54 -5.81
C ASP A 166 20.58 -22.12 -6.30
N SER A 167 21.42 -22.52 -5.35
CA SER A 167 22.62 -23.27 -5.62
C SER A 167 22.18 -24.71 -5.86
N THR A 168 21.54 -24.95 -7.01
CA THR A 168 21.22 -26.30 -7.46
C THR A 168 22.53 -27.03 -7.72
N GLY A 169 22.91 -27.89 -6.78
CA GLY A 169 23.85 -29.00 -7.01
C GLY A 169 23.13 -30.21 -7.59
#